data_AF-A0A921Z9D3-F1
#
_entry.id   AF-A0A921Z9D3-F1
#
_cell.length_a   1.000
_cell.length_b   1.000
_cell.length_c   1.000
_cell.angle_alpha   90.00
_cell.angle_beta   90.00
_cell.angle_gamma   90.00
#
_symmetry.space_group_name_H-M   'P 1'
#
loop_
_entity.id
_entity.type
_entity.pdbx_description
1 polymer ?
#
loop_
_entity_poly.entity_id
_entity_poly.type
_entity_poly.pdbx_seq_one_letter_code
_entity_poly.pdbx_strand_id
1 'polypeptide(L)'
;MNPITMDNYGEILKECGFIKIEPKNIIKYHTLVKSKTIAQLKKAGLMRSDIQLEQALLDCFQDLPDGFKTLEKFVDVHTNIVKVRMSVLEKYLKWRLTITSEEFVKYCRNYLPLRHKPMSDIQEALNIAQNEIKFDLNGIRRNGFVISSDPVNTRLILDNVESLAGMDIRDVIKLEPAILKNNYNALLQIRDLLEEYRIPFEAQKRCLRVYCMQPKTVKERLEELSNLKEYQVLATNPRVLCMVIHKKKMMNRLTKMQAVKKQCYSLNHLVASNKVFNKRRGWLGVCGGR
;
A
#
# COMPACT_ATOMS: atom_id res chain seq x y z
N MET A 1 13.61 -14.18 0.08
CA MET A 1 13.27 -12.97 0.86
C MET A 1 13.35 -11.77 -0.08
N ASN A 2 12.45 -10.80 0.01
CA ASN A 2 12.52 -9.57 -0.79
C ASN A 2 13.69 -8.70 -0.28
N PRO A 3 14.62 -8.22 -1.14
CA PRO A 3 15.77 -7.40 -0.73
C PRO A 3 15.40 -6.19 0.14
N ILE A 4 14.35 -5.46 -0.22
CA ILE A 4 13.84 -4.29 0.54
C ILE A 4 13.46 -4.67 1.98
N THR A 5 12.97 -5.90 2.17
CA THR A 5 12.63 -6.41 3.49
C THR A 5 13.87 -6.70 4.34
N MET A 6 15.00 -7.07 3.72
CA MET A 6 16.26 -7.32 4.42
C MET A 6 16.92 -6.01 4.85
N ASP A 7 16.88 -4.99 4.00
CA ASP A 7 17.41 -3.65 4.31
C ASP A 7 16.65 -3.04 5.48
N ASN A 8 15.31 -3.12 5.46
CA ASN A 8 14.46 -2.68 6.58
C ASN A 8 14.83 -3.40 7.90
N TYR A 9 15.15 -4.69 7.85
CA TYR A 9 15.55 -5.42 9.06
C TYR A 9 16.89 -4.92 9.60
N GLY A 10 17.84 -4.61 8.71
CA GLY A 10 19.13 -4.01 9.08
C GLY A 10 18.94 -2.66 9.77
N GLU A 11 18.22 -1.74 9.13
CA GLU A 11 17.99 -0.41 9.69
C GLU A 11 17.21 -0.47 11.01
N ILE A 12 16.23 -1.35 11.14
CA ILE A 12 15.52 -1.53 12.42
C ILE A 12 16.45 -2.00 13.53
N LEU A 13 17.33 -2.97 13.26
CA LEU A 13 18.30 -3.44 14.26
C LEU A 13 19.28 -2.33 14.66
N LYS A 14 19.64 -1.46 13.70
CA LYS A 14 20.48 -0.29 13.93
C LYS A 14 19.78 0.75 14.80
N GLU A 15 18.52 1.10 14.49
CA GLU A 15 17.67 1.97 15.33
C GLU A 15 17.51 1.42 16.75
N CYS A 16 17.48 0.09 16.90
CA CYS A 16 17.41 -0.57 18.21
C CYS A 16 18.77 -0.67 18.92
N GLY A 17 19.86 -0.12 18.35
CA GLY A 17 21.18 -0.06 18.97
C GLY A 17 21.91 -1.39 19.07
N PHE A 18 21.73 -2.26 18.08
CA PHE A 18 22.59 -3.42 17.92
C PHE A 18 24.03 -2.98 17.63
N ILE A 19 25.00 -3.58 18.32
CA ILE A 19 26.42 -3.18 18.24
C ILE A 19 27.00 -3.50 16.87
N LYS A 20 26.70 -4.72 16.38
CA LYS A 20 27.12 -5.22 15.07
C LYS A 20 25.99 -6.03 14.47
N ILE A 21 25.65 -5.73 13.22
CA ILE A 21 24.58 -6.41 12.49
C ILE A 21 25.23 -7.36 11.50
N GLU A 22 25.10 -8.66 11.74
CA GLU A 22 25.62 -9.71 10.87
C GLU A 22 24.45 -10.38 10.11
N PRO A 23 24.72 -11.08 8.98
CA PRO A 23 23.67 -11.76 8.22
C PRO A 23 22.80 -12.70 9.05
N LYS A 24 23.39 -13.36 10.06
CA LYS A 24 22.68 -14.23 11.01
C LYS A 24 21.60 -13.48 11.82
N ASN A 25 21.79 -12.19 12.09
CA ASN A 25 20.82 -11.35 12.78
C ASN A 25 19.63 -11.03 11.88
N ILE A 26 19.87 -10.76 10.59
CA ILE A 26 18.82 -10.53 9.59
C ILE A 26 17.98 -11.80 9.40
N ILE A 27 18.62 -12.96 9.24
CA ILE A 27 17.92 -14.25 9.10
C ILE A 27 17.05 -14.54 10.33
N LYS A 28 17.57 -14.26 11.53
CA LYS A 28 16.86 -14.48 12.81
C LYS A 28 16.04 -13.27 13.27
N TYR A 29 15.80 -12.29 12.40
CA TYR A 29 15.21 -11.00 12.76
C TYR A 29 13.95 -11.15 13.60
N HIS A 30 12.97 -11.94 13.13
CA HIS A 30 11.70 -12.11 13.85
C HIS A 30 11.88 -12.72 15.24
N THR A 31 12.79 -13.68 15.40
CA THR A 31 13.12 -14.27 16.71
C THR A 31 13.74 -13.22 17.62
N LEU A 32 14.66 -12.41 17.11
CA LEU A 32 15.31 -11.36 17.88
C LEU A 32 14.31 -10.30 18.34
N VAL A 33 13.42 -9.83 17.47
CA VAL A 33 12.55 -8.69 17.80
C VAL A 33 11.24 -9.08 18.52
N LYS A 34 10.72 -10.30 18.33
CA LYS A 34 9.45 -10.76 18.93
C LYS A 34 9.64 -11.71 20.10
N SER A 35 10.58 -12.66 19.99
CA SER A 35 10.69 -13.78 20.95
C SER A 35 11.66 -13.50 22.08
N LYS A 36 12.70 -12.69 21.84
CA LYS A 36 13.69 -12.34 22.87
C LYS A 36 13.31 -11.06 23.61
N THR A 37 13.62 -11.02 24.90
CA THR A 37 13.50 -9.81 25.72
C THR A 37 14.73 -8.93 25.55
N ILE A 38 14.60 -7.63 25.82
CA ILE A 38 15.71 -6.68 25.72
C ILE A 38 16.86 -7.09 26.65
N ALA A 39 16.54 -7.55 27.87
CA ALA A 39 17.55 -8.06 28.82
C ALA A 39 18.33 -9.26 28.25
N GLN A 40 17.67 -10.19 27.54
CA GLN A 40 18.34 -11.33 26.90
C GLN A 40 19.26 -10.89 25.76
N LEU A 41 18.86 -9.87 24.99
CA LEU A 41 19.67 -9.32 23.89
C LEU A 41 20.92 -8.59 24.42
N LYS A 42 20.77 -7.81 25.49
CA LYS A 42 21.89 -7.17 26.22
C LYS A 42 22.84 -8.21 26.80
N LYS A 43 22.32 -9.22 27.51
CA LYS A 43 23.14 -10.31 28.08
C LYS A 43 23.90 -11.11 27.01
N ALA A 44 23.33 -11.25 25.81
CA ALA A 44 23.97 -11.91 24.68
C ALA A 44 25.00 -11.03 23.95
N GLY A 45 25.26 -9.80 24.41
CA GLY A 45 26.19 -8.86 23.78
C GLY A 45 25.74 -8.36 22.40
N LEU A 46 24.45 -8.50 22.07
CA LEU A 46 23.91 -8.05 20.77
C LEU A 46 23.56 -6.56 20.78
N MET A 47 23.12 -6.06 21.94
CA MET A 47 22.78 -4.66 22.19
C MET A 47 23.71 -4.09 23.25
N ARG A 48 23.95 -2.78 23.21
CA ARG A 48 24.69 -2.09 24.27
C ARG A 48 23.96 -2.24 25.61
N SER A 49 24.68 -2.41 26.71
CA SER A 49 24.09 -2.65 28.04
C SER A 49 23.39 -1.42 28.60
N ASP A 50 23.93 -0.24 28.31
CA ASP A 50 23.50 1.09 28.75
C ASP A 50 22.35 1.68 27.91
N ILE A 51 22.03 1.09 26.76
CA ILE A 51 21.00 1.67 25.88
C ILE A 51 19.62 1.65 26.55
N GLN A 52 18.98 2.81 26.58
CA GLN A 52 17.56 2.92 26.85
C GLN A 52 16.79 2.87 25.52
N LEU A 53 16.26 1.69 25.18
CA LEU A 53 15.67 1.43 23.86
C LEU A 53 14.53 2.39 23.49
N GLU A 54 13.65 2.69 24.44
CA GLU A 54 12.52 3.59 24.20
C GLU A 54 12.98 4.98 23.77
N GLN A 55 13.96 5.55 24.49
CA GLN A 55 14.54 6.86 24.16
C GLN A 55 15.23 6.84 22.79
N ALA A 56 16.04 5.82 22.52
CA ALA A 56 16.72 5.69 21.23
C ALA A 56 15.74 5.65 20.04
N LEU A 57 14.59 4.99 20.22
CA LEU A 57 13.54 4.95 19.19
C LEU A 57 12.78 6.28 19.07
N LEU A 58 12.55 7.00 20.17
CA LEU A 58 11.96 8.34 20.12
C LEU A 58 12.88 9.33 19.42
N ASP A 59 14.19 9.21 19.60
CA ASP A 59 15.19 10.08 18.97
C ASP A 59 15.37 9.82 17.47
N CYS A 60 14.83 8.71 16.95
CA CYS A 60 14.70 8.51 15.50
C CYS A 60 13.70 9.50 14.89
N PHE A 61 12.76 10.04 15.68
CA PHE A 61 11.81 11.05 15.25
C PHE A 61 12.34 12.46 15.56
N GLN A 62 13.02 13.06 14.58
CA GLN A 62 13.65 14.37 14.70
C GLN A 62 12.65 15.53 14.78
N ASP A 63 11.46 15.34 14.21
CA ASP A 63 10.39 16.35 14.22
C ASP A 63 9.53 16.31 15.50
N LEU A 64 9.66 15.25 16.32
CA LEU A 64 8.89 15.07 17.54
C LEU A 64 9.40 16.01 18.65
N PRO A 65 8.58 16.95 19.17
CA PRO A 65 9.00 17.87 20.22
C PRO A 65 9.29 17.14 21.53
N ASP A 66 10.24 17.65 22.31
CA ASP A 66 10.69 17.00 23.56
C ASP A 66 9.55 16.80 24.58
N GLY A 67 8.57 17.71 24.61
CA GLY A 67 7.38 17.55 25.46
C GLY A 67 6.53 16.30 25.16
N PHE A 68 6.68 15.72 23.96
CA PHE A 68 6.01 14.49 23.55
C PHE A 68 6.91 13.25 23.65
N LYS A 69 8.19 13.40 24.01
CA LYS A 69 9.15 12.30 24.25
C LYS A 69 9.07 11.74 25.67
N THR A 70 7.85 11.62 26.21
CA THR A 70 7.65 11.03 27.55
C THR A 70 7.90 9.53 27.51
N LEU A 71 8.59 9.01 28.53
CA LEU A 71 8.95 7.61 28.61
C LEU A 71 7.91 6.81 29.40
N GLU A 72 7.44 5.70 28.83
CA GLU A 72 6.60 4.71 29.50
C GLU A 72 7.40 3.80 30.45
N LYS A 73 8.73 3.83 30.37
CA LYS A 73 9.66 3.11 31.26
C LYS A 73 9.45 1.60 31.24
N PHE A 74 9.54 1.01 30.05
CA PHE A 74 9.47 -0.44 29.87
C PHE A 74 10.53 -1.18 30.70
N VAL A 75 10.14 -2.32 31.29
CA VAL A 75 11.06 -3.21 32.00
C VAL A 75 11.69 -4.19 31.00
N ASP A 76 13.00 -4.11 30.82
CA ASP A 76 13.78 -4.89 29.84
C ASP A 76 13.63 -6.41 29.98
N VAL A 77 13.42 -6.90 31.21
CA VAL A 77 13.29 -8.34 31.52
C VAL A 77 12.00 -8.93 30.94
N HIS A 78 10.95 -8.12 30.78
CA HIS A 78 9.61 -8.57 30.38
C HIS A 78 9.18 -8.05 29.00
N THR A 79 10.03 -7.26 28.34
CA THR A 79 9.66 -6.52 27.14
C THR A 79 10.53 -6.93 25.96
N ASN A 80 9.90 -7.10 24.79
CA ASN A 80 10.57 -7.32 23.51
C ASN A 80 10.62 -6.04 22.68
N ILE A 81 11.48 -6.01 21.66
CA ILE A 81 11.69 -4.84 20.80
C ILE A 81 10.39 -4.41 20.11
N VAL A 82 9.60 -5.36 19.59
CA VAL A 82 8.36 -5.03 18.88
C VAL A 82 7.40 -4.26 19.79
N LYS A 83 7.26 -4.64 21.07
CA LYS A 83 6.36 -3.96 22.00
C LYS A 83 6.76 -2.49 22.20
N VAL A 84 8.05 -2.22 22.43
CA VAL A 84 8.55 -0.83 22.59
C VAL A 84 8.36 -0.05 21.29
N ARG A 85 8.75 -0.63 20.14
CA ARG A 85 8.60 0.02 18.83
C ARG A 85 7.15 0.40 18.55
N MET A 86 6.20 -0.49 18.82
CA MET A 86 4.79 -0.22 18.55
C MET A 86 4.22 0.88 19.45
N SER A 87 4.61 0.94 20.73
CA SER A 87 4.21 2.04 21.63
C SER A 87 4.78 3.38 21.15
N VAL A 88 6.08 3.41 20.82
CA VAL A 88 6.76 4.62 20.33
C VAL A 88 6.14 5.10 19.01
N LEU A 89 5.86 4.18 18.07
CA LEU A 89 5.21 4.52 16.81
C LEU A 89 3.78 5.03 17.01
N GLU A 90 3.00 4.42 17.91
CA GLU A 90 1.65 4.88 18.23
C GLU A 90 1.69 6.31 18.77
N LYS A 91 2.60 6.59 19.70
CA LYS A 91 2.81 7.92 20.29
C LYS A 91 3.16 8.96 19.23
N TYR A 92 4.11 8.61 18.34
CA TYR A 92 4.50 9.48 17.23
C TYR A 92 3.32 9.79 16.30
N LEU A 93 2.56 8.79 15.86
CA LEU A 93 1.45 9.00 14.94
C LEU A 93 0.27 9.73 15.61
N LYS A 94 0.03 9.50 16.91
CA LYS A 94 -0.96 10.27 17.70
C LYS A 94 -0.63 11.75 17.71
N TRP A 95 0.64 12.09 17.92
CA TRP A 95 1.09 13.48 17.85
C TRP A 95 1.01 14.02 16.41
N ARG A 96 1.64 13.32 15.45
CA ARG A 96 1.83 13.82 14.08
C ARG A 96 0.54 13.91 13.26
N LEU A 97 -0.37 12.95 13.43
CA LEU A 97 -1.58 12.79 12.61
C LEU A 97 -2.88 12.86 13.41
N THR A 98 -2.80 13.06 14.73
CA THR A 98 -3.98 13.15 15.61
C THR A 98 -4.88 11.90 15.52
N ILE A 99 -4.26 10.73 15.37
CA ILE A 99 -4.97 9.45 15.25
C ILE A 99 -5.43 8.92 16.62
N THR A 100 -6.46 8.08 16.64
CA THR A 100 -6.83 7.35 17.87
C THR A 100 -6.11 6.00 17.98
N SER A 101 -6.16 5.37 19.16
CA SER A 101 -5.63 4.00 19.34
C SER A 101 -6.34 2.98 18.46
N GLU A 102 -7.65 3.14 18.22
CA GLU A 102 -8.43 2.25 17.35
C GLU A 102 -7.99 2.39 15.90
N GLU A 103 -7.73 3.62 15.43
CA GLU A 103 -7.17 3.87 14.10
C GLU A 103 -5.78 3.25 13.97
N PHE A 104 -4.93 3.39 14.99
CA PHE A 104 -3.61 2.78 15.01
C PHE A 104 -3.66 1.24 14.89
N VAL A 105 -4.54 0.59 15.66
CA VAL A 105 -4.76 -0.86 15.58
C VAL A 105 -5.24 -1.26 14.19
N LYS A 106 -6.14 -0.48 13.58
CA LYS A 106 -6.60 -0.69 12.21
C LYS A 106 -5.46 -0.56 11.20
N TYR A 107 -4.54 0.39 11.39
CA TYR A 107 -3.37 0.50 10.51
C TYR A 107 -2.47 -0.72 10.61
N CYS A 108 -2.14 -1.14 11.84
CA CYS A 108 -1.31 -2.29 12.10
C CYS A 108 -1.87 -3.60 11.50
N ARG A 109 -3.20 -3.71 11.42
CA ARG A 109 -3.88 -4.88 10.83
C ARG A 109 -3.88 -4.85 9.30
N ASN A 110 -4.13 -3.69 8.71
CA ASN A 110 -4.39 -3.57 7.27
C ASN A 110 -3.13 -3.27 6.45
N TYR A 111 -2.12 -2.67 7.07
CA TYR A 111 -0.87 -2.28 6.43
C TYR A 111 0.29 -3.00 7.13
N LEU A 112 0.39 -4.30 6.82
CA LEU A 112 1.38 -5.25 7.35
C LEU A 112 2.84 -4.72 7.43
N PRO A 113 3.32 -3.83 6.53
CA PRO A 113 4.68 -3.32 6.62
C PRO A 113 4.98 -2.42 7.83
N LEU A 114 3.97 -1.79 8.46
CA LEU A 114 4.21 -0.77 9.50
C LEU A 114 5.02 -1.28 10.70
N ARG A 115 4.78 -2.53 11.11
CA ARG A 115 5.50 -3.13 12.26
C ARG A 115 6.97 -3.40 11.99
N HIS A 116 7.33 -3.49 10.72
CA HIS A 116 8.64 -3.88 10.23
C HIS A 116 9.18 -2.85 9.23
N LYS A 117 8.88 -1.58 9.49
CA LYS A 117 9.44 -0.43 8.81
C LYS A 117 10.30 0.38 9.79
N PRO A 118 11.45 0.93 9.36
CA PRO A 118 12.24 1.86 10.17
C PRO A 118 11.40 3.06 10.62
N MET A 119 11.70 3.62 11.79
CA MET A 119 11.01 4.83 12.29
C MET A 119 11.37 6.06 11.45
N SER A 120 12.65 6.16 11.10
CA SER A 120 13.19 7.18 10.19
C SER A 120 12.44 7.21 8.84
N ASP A 121 12.23 6.04 8.25
CA ASP A 121 11.42 5.84 7.04
C ASP A 121 9.98 6.34 7.17
N ILE A 122 9.34 6.12 8.32
CA ILE A 122 7.96 6.53 8.56
C ILE A 122 7.89 8.06 8.65
N GLN A 123 8.81 8.69 9.40
CA GLN A 123 8.92 10.15 9.45
C GLN A 123 9.08 10.72 8.04
N GLU A 124 10.01 10.15 7.27
CA GLU A 124 10.33 10.64 5.94
C GLU A 124 9.17 10.47 4.95
N ALA A 125 8.47 9.33 5.00
CA ALA A 125 7.27 9.12 4.20
C ALA A 125 6.18 10.17 4.51
N LEU A 126 5.99 10.53 5.79
CA LEU A 126 5.05 11.59 6.18
C LEU A 126 5.52 12.98 5.73
N ASN A 127 6.81 13.26 5.81
CA ASN A 127 7.40 14.51 5.32
C ASN A 127 7.18 14.67 3.81
N ILE A 128 7.48 13.65 3.00
CA ILE A 128 7.24 13.67 1.55
C ILE A 128 5.75 13.87 1.27
N ALA A 129 4.87 13.15 1.98
CA ALA A 129 3.44 13.25 1.80
C ALA A 129 2.91 14.68 2.04
N GLN A 130 3.35 15.35 3.12
CA GLN A 130 2.90 16.69 3.47
C GLN A 130 3.58 17.78 2.64
N ASN A 131 4.90 17.69 2.48
CA ASN A 131 5.71 18.79 1.95
C ASN A 131 5.87 18.74 0.44
N GLU A 132 5.91 17.56 -0.17
CA GLU A 132 6.16 17.41 -1.60
C GLU A 132 4.88 17.08 -2.36
N ILE A 133 4.13 16.09 -1.87
CA ILE A 133 2.85 15.70 -2.50
C ILE A 133 1.74 16.68 -2.11
N LYS A 134 1.85 17.37 -0.98
CA LYS A 134 0.83 18.31 -0.45
C LYS A 134 -0.48 17.63 -0.05
N PHE A 135 -0.39 16.48 0.63
CA PHE A 135 -1.54 15.93 1.33
C PHE A 135 -1.92 16.81 2.53
N ASP A 136 -3.22 16.91 2.81
CA ASP A 136 -3.71 17.37 4.10
C ASP A 136 -3.62 16.24 5.15
N LEU A 137 -3.63 16.61 6.43
CA LEU A 137 -3.55 15.63 7.53
C LEU A 137 -4.67 14.58 7.46
N ASN A 138 -5.88 14.99 7.07
CA ASN A 138 -7.01 14.07 6.93
C ASN A 138 -6.81 13.07 5.78
N GLY A 139 -6.24 13.50 4.65
CA GLY A 139 -5.90 12.64 3.53
C GLY A 139 -4.87 11.58 3.90
N ILE A 140 -3.82 11.96 4.66
CA ILE A 140 -2.82 11.01 5.17
C ILE A 140 -3.48 10.03 6.13
N ARG A 141 -4.21 10.52 7.14
CA ARG A 141 -4.88 9.71 8.16
C ARG A 141 -5.82 8.66 7.54
N ARG A 142 -6.57 9.02 6.51
CA ARG A 142 -7.51 8.07 5.86
C ARG A 142 -6.80 6.98 5.05
N ASN A 143 -5.55 7.20 4.65
CA ASN A 143 -4.83 6.36 3.70
C ASN A 143 -3.53 5.80 4.30
N GLY A 144 -3.61 4.64 4.94
CA GLY A 144 -2.43 3.99 5.52
C GLY A 144 -1.37 3.58 4.50
N PHE A 145 -1.67 3.55 3.18
CA PHE A 145 -0.65 3.38 2.14
C PHE A 145 0.36 4.52 2.11
N VAL A 146 -0.06 5.75 2.43
CA VAL A 146 0.83 6.91 2.53
C VAL A 146 1.79 6.71 3.70
N ILE A 147 1.25 6.36 4.87
CA ILE A 147 2.02 6.12 6.10
C ILE A 147 3.02 4.97 5.92
N SER A 148 2.62 3.90 5.20
CA SER A 148 3.48 2.73 4.97
C SER A 148 4.37 2.83 3.73
N SER A 149 4.37 3.96 3.02
CA SER A 149 5.11 4.11 1.75
C SER A 149 6.62 4.08 1.98
N ASP A 150 7.36 3.54 1.01
CA ASP A 150 8.82 3.62 1.01
C ASP A 150 9.25 5.02 0.54
N PRO A 151 9.95 5.81 1.38
CA PRO A 151 10.36 7.16 1.00
C PRO A 151 11.30 7.16 -0.21
N VAL A 152 12.21 6.19 -0.33
CA VAL A 152 13.15 6.10 -1.46
C VAL A 152 12.39 5.85 -2.75
N ASN A 153 11.52 4.84 -2.75
CA ASN A 153 10.67 4.54 -3.90
C ASN A 153 9.73 5.72 -4.24
N THR A 154 9.19 6.40 -3.24
CA THR A 154 8.30 7.55 -3.45
C THR A 154 9.04 8.70 -4.11
N ARG A 155 10.26 9.03 -3.68
CA ARG A 155 11.12 10.02 -4.34
C ARG A 155 11.41 9.65 -5.79
N LEU A 156 11.81 8.40 -6.03
CA LEU A 156 12.03 7.92 -7.39
C LEU A 156 10.80 8.05 -8.30
N ILE A 157 9.59 7.84 -7.77
CA ILE A 157 8.36 8.10 -8.52
C ILE A 157 8.20 9.59 -8.83
N LEU A 158 8.37 10.46 -7.83
CA LEU A 158 8.20 11.90 -8.00
C LEU A 158 9.23 12.51 -8.97
N ASP A 159 10.45 11.96 -8.99
CA ASP A 159 11.55 12.44 -9.82
C ASP A 159 11.47 11.93 -11.27
N ASN A 160 10.95 10.71 -11.48
CA ASN A 160 11.01 10.03 -12.79
C ASN A 160 9.65 9.91 -13.48
N VAL A 161 8.54 10.20 -12.79
CA VAL A 161 7.18 10.12 -13.35
C VAL A 161 6.53 11.48 -13.23
N GLU A 162 6.57 12.27 -14.30
CA GLU A 162 5.94 13.60 -14.32
C GLU A 162 4.41 13.52 -14.25
N SER A 163 3.82 12.66 -15.10
CA SER A 163 2.37 12.54 -15.21
C SER A 163 1.91 11.12 -15.51
N LEU A 164 0.70 10.79 -15.06
CA LEU A 164 -0.03 9.58 -15.42
C LEU A 164 -1.47 9.96 -15.77
N ALA A 165 -2.05 9.32 -16.79
CA ALA A 165 -3.41 9.61 -17.25
C ALA A 165 -3.66 11.10 -17.59
N GLY A 166 -2.61 11.84 -18.01
CA GLY A 166 -2.69 13.28 -18.28
C GLY A 166 -2.85 14.16 -17.03
N MET A 167 -2.43 13.67 -15.86
CA MET A 167 -2.44 14.39 -14.59
C MET A 167 -1.06 14.37 -13.95
N ASP A 168 -0.70 15.42 -13.22
CA ASP A 168 0.52 15.45 -12.39
C ASP A 168 0.53 14.27 -11.41
N ILE A 169 1.70 13.63 -11.25
CA ILE A 169 1.85 12.44 -10.42
C ILE A 169 1.40 12.67 -8.96
N ARG A 170 1.58 13.87 -8.40
CA ARG A 170 1.19 14.21 -7.03
C ARG A 170 -0.32 14.15 -6.87
N ASP A 171 -1.05 14.64 -7.87
CA ASP A 171 -2.51 14.59 -7.87
C ASP A 171 -3.02 13.16 -8.08
N VAL A 172 -2.34 12.38 -8.92
CA VAL A 172 -2.63 10.95 -9.09
C VAL A 172 -2.43 10.18 -7.78
N ILE A 173 -1.34 10.43 -7.05
CA ILE A 173 -1.07 9.81 -5.75
C ILE A 173 -2.13 10.22 -4.71
N LYS A 174 -2.60 11.48 -4.72
CA LYS A 174 -3.70 11.91 -3.83
C LYS A 174 -5.00 11.15 -4.08
N LEU A 175 -5.34 10.93 -5.34
CA LEU A 175 -6.56 10.21 -5.72
C LEU A 175 -6.45 8.71 -5.50
N GLU A 176 -5.29 8.10 -5.77
CA GLU A 176 -5.05 6.67 -5.61
C GLU A 176 -3.69 6.41 -4.92
N PRO A 177 -3.61 6.55 -3.58
CA PRO A 177 -2.36 6.38 -2.84
C PRO A 177 -1.74 4.99 -2.92
N ALA A 178 -2.52 3.98 -3.31
CA ALA A 178 -2.03 2.62 -3.48
C ALA A 178 -1.01 2.46 -4.62
N ILE A 179 -0.88 3.45 -5.51
CA ILE A 179 0.13 3.51 -6.57
C ILE A 179 1.55 3.45 -5.99
N LEU A 180 1.77 3.99 -4.79
CA LEU A 180 3.07 3.99 -4.10
C LEU A 180 3.63 2.60 -3.78
N LYS A 181 2.84 1.53 -3.97
CA LYS A 181 3.29 0.14 -3.85
C LYS A 181 4.14 -0.32 -5.03
N ASN A 182 3.97 0.31 -6.18
CA ASN A 182 4.73 0.00 -7.38
C ASN A 182 5.97 0.89 -7.43
N ASN A 183 6.99 0.46 -8.16
CA ASN A 183 8.14 1.30 -8.48
C ASN A 183 7.88 2.12 -9.74
N TYR A 184 8.68 3.17 -9.94
CA TYR A 184 8.52 4.08 -11.08
C TYR A 184 8.58 3.34 -12.42
N ASN A 185 9.49 2.36 -12.58
CA ASN A 185 9.59 1.53 -13.78
C ASN A 185 8.29 0.80 -14.11
N ALA A 186 7.62 0.23 -13.10
CA ALA A 186 6.34 -0.44 -13.29
C ALA A 186 5.24 0.55 -13.71
N LEU A 187 5.23 1.77 -13.17
CA LEU A 187 4.27 2.80 -13.56
C LEU A 187 4.45 3.24 -15.01
N LEU A 188 5.71 3.48 -15.42
CA LEU A 188 6.05 3.82 -16.80
C LEU A 188 5.67 2.70 -17.76
N GLN A 189 5.99 1.44 -17.44
CA GLN A 189 5.58 0.30 -18.26
C GLN A 189 4.06 0.19 -18.41
N ILE A 190 3.30 0.44 -17.34
CA ILE A 190 1.83 0.43 -17.43
C ILE A 190 1.34 1.58 -18.30
N ARG A 191 1.91 2.79 -18.16
CA ARG A 191 1.58 3.93 -19.02
C ARG A 191 1.79 3.59 -20.49
N ASP A 192 2.96 3.05 -20.81
CA ASP A 192 3.35 2.71 -22.19
C ASP A 192 2.43 1.60 -22.75
N LEU A 193 2.08 0.60 -21.94
CA LEU A 193 1.07 -0.41 -22.32
C LEU A 193 -0.31 0.21 -22.60
N LEU A 194 -0.76 1.16 -21.78
CA LEU A 194 -2.06 1.78 -22.00
C LEU A 194 -2.07 2.63 -23.29
N GLU A 195 -0.94 3.23 -23.63
CA GLU A 195 -0.75 3.95 -24.90
C GLU A 195 -0.71 3.01 -26.11
N GLU A 196 0.02 1.89 -26.01
CA GLU A 196 0.09 0.84 -27.05
C GLU A 196 -1.32 0.32 -27.41
N TYR A 197 -2.16 0.09 -26.39
CA TYR A 197 -3.55 -0.33 -26.57
C TYR A 197 -4.52 0.82 -26.84
N ARG A 198 -4.01 2.04 -27.08
CA ARG A 198 -4.77 3.26 -27.41
C ARG A 198 -5.88 3.57 -26.40
N ILE A 199 -5.62 3.34 -25.11
CA ILE A 199 -6.58 3.62 -24.05
C ILE A 199 -6.56 5.13 -23.73
N PRO A 200 -7.66 5.86 -23.94
CA PRO A 200 -7.68 7.31 -23.77
C PRO A 200 -7.51 7.72 -22.31
N PHE A 201 -6.86 8.86 -22.06
CA PHE A 201 -6.64 9.39 -20.71
C PHE A 201 -7.91 9.50 -19.88
N GLU A 202 -9.06 9.84 -20.48
CA GLU A 202 -10.34 9.90 -19.78
C GLU A 202 -10.79 8.54 -19.20
N ALA A 203 -10.45 7.43 -19.86
CA ALA A 203 -10.68 6.10 -19.30
C ALA A 203 -9.69 5.79 -18.17
N GLN A 204 -8.44 6.22 -18.32
CA GLN A 204 -7.38 6.06 -17.31
C GLN A 204 -7.69 6.84 -16.02
N LYS A 205 -8.10 8.10 -16.11
CA LYS A 205 -8.49 8.96 -14.97
C LYS A 205 -9.63 8.33 -14.16
N ARG A 206 -10.59 7.68 -14.84
CA ARG A 206 -11.71 6.98 -14.19
C ARG A 206 -11.29 5.67 -13.51
N CYS A 207 -10.08 5.17 -13.77
CA CYS A 207 -9.60 3.88 -13.27
C CYS A 207 -8.09 3.89 -12.96
N LEU A 208 -7.62 4.84 -12.14
CA LEU A 208 -6.21 4.93 -11.73
C LEU A 208 -5.68 3.66 -11.06
N ARG A 209 -6.57 2.83 -10.48
CA ARG A 209 -6.22 1.51 -9.91
C ARG A 209 -5.49 0.57 -10.88
N VAL A 210 -5.54 0.81 -12.19
CA VAL A 210 -4.76 0.02 -13.15
C VAL A 210 -3.26 0.16 -12.89
N TYR A 211 -2.81 1.34 -12.46
CA TYR A 211 -1.44 1.64 -12.10
C TYR A 211 -0.99 0.99 -10.78
N CYS A 212 -1.92 0.41 -10.00
CA CYS A 212 -1.61 -0.35 -8.79
C CYS A 212 -1.36 -1.84 -9.07
N MET A 213 -1.51 -2.29 -10.33
CA MET A 213 -1.30 -3.68 -10.73
C MET A 213 0.15 -3.92 -11.15
N GLN A 214 0.55 -5.18 -11.31
CA GLN A 214 1.83 -5.50 -11.94
C GLN A 214 1.73 -5.31 -13.47
N PRO A 215 2.76 -4.75 -14.14
CA PRO A 215 2.74 -4.51 -15.59
C PRO A 215 2.41 -5.77 -16.40
N LYS A 216 3.04 -6.90 -16.04
CA LYS A 216 2.77 -8.21 -16.65
C LYS A 216 1.29 -8.59 -16.58
N THR A 217 0.65 -8.41 -15.43
CA THR A 217 -0.79 -8.69 -15.29
C THR A 217 -1.64 -7.73 -16.11
N VAL A 218 -1.26 -6.46 -16.22
CA VAL A 218 -1.99 -5.51 -17.09
C VAL A 218 -1.92 -5.96 -18.54
N LYS A 219 -0.71 -6.29 -19.03
CA LYS A 219 -0.47 -6.80 -20.38
C LYS A 219 -1.28 -8.05 -20.69
N GLU A 220 -1.13 -9.12 -19.89
CA GLU A 220 -1.87 -10.38 -20.07
C GLU A 220 -3.39 -10.16 -20.12
N ARG A 221 -3.91 -9.24 -19.29
CA ARG A 221 -5.34 -8.95 -19.26
C ARG A 221 -5.79 -8.12 -20.47
N LEU A 222 -4.99 -7.18 -20.94
CA LEU A 222 -5.30 -6.42 -22.16
C LEU A 222 -5.27 -7.32 -23.39
N GLU A 223 -4.25 -8.18 -23.52
CA GLU A 223 -4.14 -9.17 -24.60
C GLU A 223 -5.37 -10.08 -24.64
N GLU A 224 -5.71 -10.73 -23.52
CA GLU A 224 -6.86 -11.62 -23.47
C GLU A 224 -8.18 -10.90 -23.76
N LEU A 225 -8.35 -9.68 -23.25
CA LEU A 225 -9.55 -8.90 -23.50
C LEU A 225 -9.63 -8.47 -24.98
N SER A 226 -8.52 -8.10 -25.61
CA SER A 226 -8.48 -7.68 -27.02
C SER A 226 -8.97 -8.76 -28.00
N ASN A 227 -8.85 -10.02 -27.61
CA ASN A 227 -9.34 -11.18 -28.37
C ASN A 227 -10.85 -11.41 -28.24
N LEU A 228 -11.54 -10.73 -27.31
CA LEU A 228 -12.99 -10.85 -27.13
C LEU A 228 -13.73 -9.87 -28.04
N LYS A 229 -14.72 -10.36 -28.78
CA LYS A 229 -15.58 -9.52 -29.65
C LYS A 229 -16.28 -8.43 -28.86
N GLU A 230 -16.70 -8.73 -27.63
CA GLU A 230 -17.35 -7.79 -26.72
C GLU A 230 -16.42 -6.63 -26.31
N TYR A 231 -15.12 -6.89 -26.23
CA TYR A 231 -14.15 -5.85 -25.91
C TYR A 231 -13.97 -4.88 -27.07
N GLN A 232 -13.94 -5.36 -28.32
CA GLN A 232 -13.81 -4.50 -29.50
C GLN A 232 -14.93 -3.47 -29.58
N VAL A 233 -16.16 -3.86 -29.22
CA VAL A 233 -17.32 -2.94 -29.14
C VAL A 233 -17.21 -1.96 -27.97
N LEU A 234 -16.57 -2.37 -26.87
CA LEU A 234 -16.48 -1.61 -25.62
C LEU A 234 -15.14 -0.88 -25.43
N ALA A 235 -14.21 -0.97 -26.38
CA ALA A 235 -12.86 -0.42 -26.26
C ALA A 235 -12.88 1.11 -26.09
N THR A 236 -13.86 1.78 -26.71
CA THR A 236 -14.09 3.22 -26.61
C THR A 236 -14.81 3.63 -25.32
N ASN A 237 -15.25 2.67 -24.50
CA ASN A 237 -15.98 2.96 -23.27
C ASN A 237 -15.03 3.52 -22.18
N PRO A 238 -15.38 4.62 -21.49
CA PRO A 238 -14.55 5.16 -20.41
C PRO A 238 -14.32 4.21 -19.22
N ARG A 239 -15.05 3.09 -19.12
CA ARG A 239 -14.88 2.06 -18.09
C ARG A 239 -14.16 0.81 -18.61
N VAL A 240 -13.56 0.85 -19.79
CA VAL A 240 -12.82 -0.28 -20.39
C VAL A 240 -11.79 -0.88 -19.41
N LEU A 241 -11.08 -0.02 -18.67
CA LEU A 241 -10.09 -0.45 -17.68
C LEU A 241 -10.67 -1.16 -16.45
N CYS A 242 -11.95 -0.94 -16.13
CA CYS A 242 -12.60 -1.71 -15.08
C CYS A 242 -12.70 -3.20 -15.45
N MET A 243 -12.71 -3.55 -16.75
CA MET A 243 -12.61 -4.94 -17.20
C MET A 243 -11.25 -5.53 -16.88
N VAL A 244 -10.19 -4.75 -17.08
CA VAL A 244 -8.81 -5.13 -16.73
C VAL A 244 -8.72 -5.39 -15.24
N ILE A 245 -9.20 -4.48 -14.37
CA ILE A 245 -9.17 -4.67 -12.91
C ILE A 245 -10.00 -5.90 -12.46
N HIS A 246 -11.21 -6.05 -12.99
CA HIS A 246 -12.20 -7.01 -12.51
C HIS A 246 -12.38 -8.23 -13.42
N LYS A 247 -11.38 -8.56 -14.25
CA LYS A 247 -11.43 -9.63 -15.26
C LYS A 247 -12.06 -10.93 -14.75
N LYS A 248 -11.57 -11.51 -13.64
CA LYS A 248 -12.12 -12.77 -13.10
C LYS A 248 -13.62 -12.70 -12.82
N LYS A 249 -14.06 -11.59 -12.21
CA LYS A 249 -15.47 -11.35 -11.89
C LYS A 249 -16.30 -11.15 -13.17
N MET A 250 -15.74 -10.45 -14.15
CA MET A 250 -16.37 -10.22 -15.45
C MET A 250 -16.53 -11.55 -16.21
N MET A 251 -15.47 -12.34 -16.36
CA MET A 251 -15.50 -13.64 -17.06
C MET A 251 -16.51 -14.59 -16.43
N ASN A 252 -16.50 -14.73 -15.10
CA ASN A 252 -17.49 -15.56 -14.40
C ASN A 252 -18.94 -15.13 -14.66
N ARG A 253 -19.18 -13.83 -14.87
CA ARG A 253 -20.51 -13.31 -15.17
C ARG A 253 -20.87 -13.53 -16.64
N LEU A 254 -19.92 -13.31 -17.55
CA LEU A 254 -20.08 -13.62 -18.97
C LEU A 254 -20.47 -15.09 -19.18
N THR A 255 -19.74 -16.04 -18.58
CA THR A 255 -20.06 -17.48 -18.65
C THR A 255 -21.46 -17.77 -18.10
N LYS A 256 -21.81 -17.19 -16.94
CA LYS A 256 -23.14 -17.36 -16.34
C LYS A 256 -24.26 -16.80 -17.20
N MET A 257 -24.00 -15.76 -17.96
CA MET A 257 -25.01 -15.09 -18.77
C MET A 257 -25.17 -15.78 -20.14
N GLN A 258 -24.06 -16.24 -20.74
CA GLN A 258 -24.07 -17.10 -21.93
C GLN A 258 -24.85 -18.40 -21.68
N ALA A 259 -24.70 -19.01 -20.49
CA ALA A 259 -25.49 -20.18 -20.10
C ALA A 259 -27.02 -19.92 -20.08
N VAL A 260 -27.45 -18.66 -19.92
CA VAL A 260 -28.87 -18.25 -19.88
C VAL A 260 -29.32 -17.67 -21.23
N LYS A 261 -28.51 -17.76 -22.29
CA LYS A 261 -28.79 -17.27 -23.67
C LYS A 261 -29.27 -15.82 -23.76
N LYS A 262 -28.91 -14.93 -22.81
CA LYS A 262 -29.22 -13.51 -22.96
C LYS A 262 -28.27 -12.87 -24.00
N GLN A 263 -28.72 -11.88 -24.76
CA GLN A 263 -27.92 -11.29 -25.86
C GLN A 263 -27.48 -9.84 -25.63
N CYS A 264 -28.15 -9.07 -24.76
CA CYS A 264 -27.83 -7.66 -24.53
C CYS A 264 -27.24 -7.43 -23.13
N TYR A 265 -25.95 -7.05 -23.06
CA TYR A 265 -25.27 -6.78 -21.80
C TYR A 265 -24.63 -5.39 -21.82
N SER A 266 -24.91 -4.59 -20.79
CA SER A 266 -24.13 -3.38 -20.55
C SER A 266 -22.90 -3.71 -19.70
N LEU A 267 -21.76 -3.08 -20.01
CA LEU A 267 -20.54 -3.17 -19.21
C LEU A 267 -20.77 -2.86 -17.72
N ASN A 268 -21.68 -1.92 -17.46
CA ASN A 268 -22.12 -1.57 -16.11
C ASN A 268 -22.68 -2.78 -15.34
N HIS A 269 -23.38 -3.68 -16.02
CA HIS A 269 -23.91 -4.89 -15.40
C HIS A 269 -22.80 -5.91 -15.09
N LEU A 270 -21.83 -6.10 -16.00
CA LEU A 270 -20.71 -7.03 -15.81
C LEU A 270 -19.79 -6.62 -14.66
N VAL A 271 -19.59 -5.32 -14.44
CA VAL A 271 -18.66 -4.80 -13.43
C VAL A 271 -19.34 -4.49 -12.08
N ALA A 272 -20.67 -4.33 -12.03
CA ALA A 272 -21.46 -3.93 -10.84
C ALA A 272 -21.25 -4.80 -9.58
N SER A 273 -21.69 -4.32 -8.40
CA SER A 273 -21.68 -5.13 -7.17
C SER A 273 -22.53 -6.41 -7.30
N ASN A 274 -22.28 -7.43 -6.48
CA ASN A 274 -23.04 -8.69 -6.54
C ASN A 274 -24.53 -8.47 -6.23
N LYS A 275 -24.85 -7.57 -5.29
CA LYS A 275 -26.23 -7.18 -4.97
C LYS A 275 -26.94 -6.60 -6.20
N VAL A 276 -26.30 -5.66 -6.90
CA VAL A 276 -26.87 -5.01 -8.09
C VAL A 276 -26.98 -5.99 -9.26
N PHE A 277 -25.98 -6.83 -9.48
CA PHE A 277 -25.99 -7.87 -10.52
C PHE A 277 -27.15 -8.85 -10.31
N ASN A 278 -27.32 -9.37 -9.10
CA ASN A 278 -28.39 -10.32 -8.77
C ASN A 278 -29.79 -9.67 -8.80
N LYS A 279 -29.94 -8.43 -8.31
CA LYS A 279 -31.22 -7.70 -8.37
C LYS A 279 -31.67 -7.45 -9.81
N ARG A 280 -30.74 -7.03 -10.68
CA ARG A 280 -31.03 -6.83 -12.11
C ARG A 280 -31.25 -8.15 -12.86
N ARG A 281 -30.66 -9.26 -12.40
CA ARG A 281 -30.99 -10.61 -12.88
C ARG A 281 -32.46 -10.97 -12.58
N GLY A 282 -32.95 -10.63 -11.39
CA GLY A 282 -34.35 -10.84 -11.00
C GLY A 282 -35.34 -10.00 -11.80
N TRP A 283 -35.02 -8.72 -12.03
CA TRP A 283 -35.87 -7.81 -12.82
C TRP A 283 -35.98 -8.21 -14.30
N LEU A 284 -34.87 -8.61 -14.93
CA LEU A 284 -34.86 -9.08 -16.33
C LEU A 284 -35.39 -10.51 -16.51
N GLY A 285 -35.85 -11.17 -15.44
CA GLY A 285 -36.61 -12.42 -15.50
C GLY A 285 -38.13 -12.21 -15.67
N VAL A 286 -38.61 -10.97 -15.48
CA VAL A 286 -40.04 -10.63 -15.53
C VAL A 286 -40.46 -10.07 -16.90
N CYS A 287 -39.52 -9.59 -17.72
CA CYS A 287 -39.80 -9.05 -19.05
C CYS A 287 -39.63 -10.06 -20.20
N GLY A 288 -39.42 -11.35 -19.91
CA GLY A 288 -39.30 -12.42 -20.92
C GLY A 288 -40.54 -13.31 -21.03
N GLY A 289 -41.69 -12.83 -20.53
CA GLY A 289 -42.98 -13.52 -20.58
C GLY A 289 -44.05 -12.57 -21.12
N ARG A 290 -44.00 -12.32 -22.43
CA ARG A 290 -45.16 -12.07 -23.28
C ARG A 290 -44.72 -12.17 -24.73
#